data_AF-A0A9Q5GPH4-F1
#
_entry.id   AF-A0A9Q5GPH4-F1
#
_cell.length_a   1.000
_cell.length_b   1.000
_cell.length_c   1.000
_cell.angle_alpha   90.00
_cell.angle_beta   90.00
_cell.angle_gamma   90.00
#
_symmetry.space_group_name_H-M   'P 1'
#
loop_
_entity.id
_entity.type
_entity.pdbx_description
1 polymer ?
#
loop_
_entity_poly.entity_id
_entity_poly.type
_entity_poly.pdbx_seq_one_letter_code
_entity_poly.pdbx_strand_id
1 'polypeptide(L)'
;MLKRMFGRLPSEPGAAAVLLPAMVLFACTAPRQAQQYNFTARGCDPDSLLKQATYIFTKYNLNGRPFKVDVIQTDSFYVIRKYPKREYDIGGSAYIYISRADCKVVRELWD
;
A
#
# COMPACT_ATOMS: atom_id res chain seq x y z
N MET A 1 46.30 37.94 -32.02
CA MET A 1 46.90 38.97 -31.16
C MET A 1 46.05 39.13 -29.90
N LEU A 2 46.67 38.98 -28.74
CA LEU A 2 46.08 39.16 -27.40
C LEU A 2 45.52 40.58 -27.23
N LYS A 3 44.33 40.71 -26.62
CA LYS A 3 44.09 41.80 -25.68
C LYS A 3 43.07 41.39 -24.61
N ARG A 4 43.60 40.94 -23.47
CA ARG A 4 42.90 40.96 -22.18
C ARG A 4 42.86 42.40 -21.72
N MET A 5 41.69 42.91 -21.33
CA MET A 5 41.62 43.98 -20.34
C MET A 5 40.46 43.71 -19.39
N PHE A 6 40.85 43.42 -18.15
CA PHE A 6 40.00 43.35 -16.97
C PHE A 6 39.49 44.76 -16.64
N GLY A 7 38.18 44.90 -16.49
CA GLY A 7 37.52 46.07 -15.92
C GLY A 7 36.85 45.69 -14.60
N ARG A 8 37.28 46.38 -13.54
CA ARG A 8 36.87 46.31 -12.13
C ARG A 8 35.39 46.00 -11.85
N LEU A 9 35.17 45.04 -10.94
CA LEU A 9 34.03 44.98 -10.03
C LEU A 9 34.22 46.00 -8.89
N PRO A 10 33.21 46.84 -8.60
CA PRO A 10 33.03 47.42 -7.28
C PRO A 10 31.88 46.74 -6.53
N SER A 11 32.26 46.14 -5.40
CA SER A 11 31.64 46.34 -4.08
C SER A 11 30.12 46.14 -3.93
N GLU A 12 29.76 44.96 -3.39
CA GLU A 12 28.55 44.76 -2.55
C GLU A 12 28.51 45.74 -1.36
N PRO A 13 27.42 45.90 -0.57
CA PRO A 13 26.22 45.06 -0.47
C PRO A 13 24.88 45.85 -0.44
N GLY A 14 23.83 45.22 -0.96
CA GLY A 14 22.47 45.74 -0.86
C GLY A 14 21.47 44.60 -0.85
N ALA A 15 21.73 43.60 -0.02
CA ALA A 15 20.83 42.50 0.25
C ALA A 15 19.53 43.05 0.86
N ALA A 16 18.45 43.00 0.07
CA ALA A 16 17.09 42.89 0.60
C ALA A 16 16.22 42.18 -0.45
N ALA A 17 16.67 41.01 -0.92
CA ALA A 17 15.75 40.05 -1.50
C ALA A 17 14.89 39.53 -0.35
N VAL A 18 13.69 40.10 -0.23
CA VAL A 18 12.63 39.60 0.66
C VAL A 18 12.28 38.20 0.19
N LEU A 19 12.94 37.21 0.79
CA LEU A 19 12.59 35.80 0.67
C LEU A 19 11.23 35.62 1.37
N LEU A 20 10.13 35.69 0.62
CA LEU A 20 8.89 35.09 1.08
C LEU A 20 9.10 33.57 1.10
N PRO A 21 8.99 32.90 2.27
CA PRO A 21 8.89 31.46 2.29
C PRO A 21 7.54 31.09 1.65
N ALA A 22 7.58 30.67 0.38
CA ALA A 22 6.48 29.91 -0.19
C ALA A 22 6.40 28.61 0.60
N MET A 23 5.45 28.53 1.52
CA MET A 23 5.12 27.32 2.24
C MET A 23 4.69 26.29 1.20
N VAL A 24 5.63 25.43 0.79
CA VAL A 24 5.29 24.21 0.06
C VAL A 24 4.64 23.31 1.10
N LEU A 25 3.32 23.42 1.21
CA LEU A 25 2.49 22.41 1.88
C LEU A 25 2.60 21.14 1.03
N PHE A 26 3.68 20.38 1.24
CA PHE A 26 3.66 18.95 0.98
C PHE A 26 2.63 18.38 1.95
N ALA A 27 1.38 18.32 1.50
CA ALA A 27 0.43 17.42 2.09
C ALA A 27 1.04 16.02 1.94
N CYS A 28 1.55 15.47 3.05
CA CYS A 28 1.84 14.06 3.16
C CYS A 28 0.51 13.32 3.01
N THR A 29 0.06 13.08 1.78
CA THR A 29 -0.74 11.89 1.52
C THR A 29 0.21 10.73 1.79
N ALA A 30 0.26 10.27 3.05
CA ALA A 30 0.89 9.01 3.37
C ALA A 30 0.26 8.00 2.40
N PRO A 31 1.03 7.41 1.46
CA PRO A 31 0.46 6.34 0.68
C PRO A 31 0.00 5.33 1.72
N ARG A 32 -1.29 4.96 1.69
CA ARG A 32 -1.68 3.65 2.22
C ARG A 32 -0.83 2.69 1.40
N GLN A 33 0.35 2.35 1.93
CA GLN A 33 1.14 1.25 1.41
C GLN A 33 0.13 0.10 1.38
N ALA A 34 -0.24 -0.32 0.18
CA ALA A 34 -0.97 -1.54 -0.02
C ALA A 34 -0.17 -2.59 0.74
N GLN A 35 -0.65 -3.00 1.91
CA GLN A 35 0.05 -3.97 2.73
C GLN A 35 -0.06 -5.29 1.98
N GLN A 36 0.95 -5.56 1.17
CA GLN A 36 1.04 -6.79 0.40
C GLN A 36 1.40 -7.90 1.39
N TYR A 37 0.37 -8.60 1.88
CA TYR A 37 0.58 -9.72 2.80
C TYR A 37 0.91 -10.99 2.02
N ASN A 38 1.82 -11.81 2.55
CA ASN A 38 2.13 -13.10 1.95
C ASN A 38 1.10 -14.16 2.39
N PHE A 39 0.04 -14.32 1.60
CA PHE A 39 -1.03 -15.30 1.82
C PHE A 39 -0.61 -16.74 1.49
N THR A 40 0.47 -16.95 0.73
CA THR A 40 0.92 -18.27 0.27
C THR A 40 2.13 -18.81 1.04
N ALA A 41 2.55 -18.14 2.10
CA ALA A 41 3.73 -18.50 2.90
C ALA A 41 3.69 -19.93 3.49
N ARG A 42 2.51 -20.54 3.62
CA ARG A 42 2.32 -21.90 4.14
C ARG A 42 1.91 -22.94 3.10
N GLY A 43 1.77 -22.54 1.83
CA GLY A 43 1.29 -23.39 0.76
C GLY A 43 0.15 -22.76 -0.06
N CYS A 44 -0.16 -23.41 -1.18
CA CYS A 44 -1.24 -23.03 -2.09
C CYS A 44 -2.50 -23.88 -1.92
N ASP A 45 -2.52 -24.83 -1.00
CA ASP A 45 -3.70 -25.65 -0.78
C ASP A 45 -4.79 -24.85 -0.03
N PRO A 46 -6.09 -25.13 -0.26
CA PRO A 46 -7.19 -24.38 0.35
C PRO A 46 -7.10 -24.26 1.88
N ASP A 47 -6.65 -25.31 2.57
CA ASP A 47 -6.56 -25.32 4.03
C ASP A 47 -5.43 -24.42 4.54
N SER A 48 -4.26 -24.47 3.90
CA SER A 48 -3.14 -23.58 4.20
C SER A 48 -3.49 -22.13 3.94
N LEU A 49 -4.17 -21.84 2.81
CA LEU A 49 -4.64 -20.50 2.47
C LEU A 49 -5.64 -19.99 3.49
N LEU A 50 -6.61 -20.82 3.90
CA LEU A 50 -7.60 -20.46 4.91
C LEU A 50 -6.95 -20.14 6.26
N LYS A 51 -6.03 -20.99 6.72
CA LYS A 51 -5.31 -20.78 7.99
C LYS A 51 -4.45 -19.51 7.94
N GLN A 52 -3.70 -19.31 6.86
CA GLN A 52 -2.81 -18.17 6.69
C GLN A 52 -3.60 -16.85 6.58
N ALA A 53 -4.66 -16.83 5.77
CA ALA A 53 -5.55 -15.68 5.65
C ALA A 53 -6.24 -15.34 6.97
N THR A 54 -6.78 -16.35 7.67
CA THR A 54 -7.42 -16.13 8.98
C THR A 54 -6.44 -15.52 9.97
N TYR A 55 -5.20 -16.03 10.02
CA TYR A 55 -4.15 -15.46 10.87
C TYR A 55 -3.84 -14.00 10.51
N ILE A 56 -3.63 -13.69 9.22
CA ILE A 56 -3.33 -12.33 8.74
C ILE A 56 -4.47 -11.38 9.08
N PHE A 57 -5.70 -11.71 8.69
CA PHE A 57 -6.86 -10.85 8.94
C PHE A 57 -7.14 -10.68 10.42
N THR A 58 -6.91 -11.69 11.25
CA THR A 58 -7.06 -11.57 12.71
C THR A 58 -6.00 -10.63 13.27
N LYS A 59 -4.74 -10.78 12.87
CA LYS A 59 -3.61 -9.98 13.34
C LYS A 59 -3.80 -8.49 13.05
N TYR A 60 -4.39 -8.16 11.90
CA TYR A 60 -4.61 -6.77 11.47
C TYR A 60 -6.08 -6.32 11.64
N ASN A 61 -6.87 -7.01 12.46
CA ASN A 61 -8.25 -6.64 12.74
C ASN A 61 -8.35 -5.46 13.72
N LEU A 62 -8.10 -4.24 13.23
CA LEU A 62 -8.00 -3.04 14.07
C LEU A 62 -9.30 -2.68 14.81
N ASN A 63 -10.47 -3.02 14.26
CA ASN A 63 -11.76 -2.67 14.85
C ASN A 63 -12.33 -3.77 15.77
N GLY A 64 -11.63 -4.91 15.90
CA GLY A 64 -12.06 -6.05 16.71
C GLY A 64 -13.39 -6.68 16.27
N ARG A 65 -13.91 -6.31 15.10
CA ARG A 65 -15.22 -6.79 14.64
C ARG A 65 -15.10 -8.22 14.13
N PRO A 66 -16.09 -9.08 14.40
CA PRO A 66 -16.05 -10.45 13.91
C PRO A 66 -16.18 -10.47 12.39
N PHE A 67 -15.33 -11.26 11.74
CA PHE A 67 -15.36 -11.50 10.31
C PHE A 67 -15.37 -13.00 10.03
N LYS A 68 -15.67 -13.35 8.78
CA LYS A 68 -15.50 -14.69 8.25
C LYS A 68 -14.43 -14.66 7.16
N VAL A 69 -13.77 -15.79 6.98
CA VAL A 69 -12.83 -16.03 5.88
C VAL A 69 -13.22 -17.35 5.23
N ASP A 70 -13.26 -17.38 3.90
CA ASP A 70 -13.40 -18.61 3.15
C ASP A 70 -12.51 -18.58 1.90
N VAL A 71 -12.25 -19.76 1.35
CA VAL A 71 -11.43 -19.94 0.14
C VAL A 71 -12.29 -20.67 -0.88
N ILE A 72 -12.54 -20.00 -2.01
CA ILE A 72 -13.17 -20.63 -3.17
C ILE A 72 -12.07 -21.11 -4.12
N GLN A 73 -12.21 -22.34 -4.59
CA GLN A 73 -11.39 -22.86 -5.67
C GLN A 73 -12.13 -22.72 -7.00
N THR A 74 -11.44 -22.18 -8.00
CA THR A 74 -11.87 -22.14 -9.40
C THR A 74 -10.85 -22.88 -10.27
N ASP A 75 -11.07 -22.91 -11.59
CA ASP A 75 -10.15 -23.57 -12.52
C ASP A 75 -8.74 -22.96 -12.47
N SER A 76 -8.64 -21.63 -12.41
CA SER A 76 -7.36 -20.91 -12.50
C SER A 76 -6.91 -20.26 -11.19
N PHE A 77 -7.83 -20.04 -10.24
CA PHE A 77 -7.56 -19.26 -9.04
C PHE A 77 -8.07 -19.92 -7.76
N TYR A 78 -7.35 -19.70 -6.67
CA TYR A 78 -7.94 -19.68 -5.33
C TYR A 78 -8.33 -18.25 -5.00
N VAL A 79 -9.56 -18.05 -4.51
CA VAL A 79 -10.07 -16.75 -4.10
C VAL A 79 -10.32 -16.78 -2.61
N ILE A 80 -9.51 -16.06 -1.85
CA ILE A 80 -9.74 -15.83 -0.43
C ILE A 80 -10.72 -14.68 -0.31
N ARG A 81 -11.80 -14.88 0.45
CA ARG A 81 -12.77 -13.81 0.76
C ARG A 81 -12.77 -13.55 2.25
N LYS A 82 -12.80 -12.28 2.62
CA LYS A 82 -13.04 -11.81 4.00
C LYS A 82 -14.22 -10.87 3.99
N TYR A 83 -15.18 -11.09 4.88
CA TYR A 83 -16.41 -10.31 4.96
C TYR A 83 -16.94 -10.28 6.40
N PRO A 84 -17.78 -9.29 6.77
CA PRO A 84 -18.44 -9.23 8.06
C PRO A 84 -19.15 -10.53 8.46
N LYS A 85 -19.10 -10.91 9.75
CA LYS A 85 -19.84 -12.09 10.22
C LYS A 85 -21.36 -11.88 10.15
N ARG A 86 -21.81 -10.64 10.37
CA ARG A 86 -23.20 -10.20 10.26
C ARG A 86 -23.30 -9.09 9.23
N GLU A 87 -24.42 -9.01 8.53
CA GLU A 87 -24.68 -8.03 7.46
C GLU A 87 -24.53 -6.56 7.93
N TYR A 88 -24.85 -6.28 9.20
CA TYR A 88 -24.74 -4.95 9.80
C TYR A 88 -23.39 -4.66 10.47
N ASP A 89 -22.46 -5.62 10.50
CA ASP A 89 -21.15 -5.40 11.11
C ASP A 89 -20.29 -4.54 10.17
N ILE A 90 -19.83 -3.39 10.68
CA ILE A 90 -18.95 -2.48 9.94
C ILE A 90 -17.55 -3.09 9.87
N GLY A 91 -17.20 -3.70 8.75
CA GLY A 91 -15.88 -4.28 8.51
C GLY A 91 -15.70 -4.58 7.02
N GLY A 92 -14.88 -3.78 6.34
CA GLY A 92 -14.68 -3.88 4.89
C GLY A 92 -14.44 -5.30 4.37
N SER A 93 -14.83 -5.55 3.12
CA SER A 93 -14.63 -6.83 2.46
C SER A 93 -13.25 -6.88 1.80
N ALA A 94 -12.70 -8.08 1.65
CA ALA A 94 -11.48 -8.27 0.87
C ALA A 94 -11.57 -9.53 0.01
N TYR A 95 -11.06 -9.43 -1.22
CA TYR A 95 -10.98 -10.53 -2.17
C TYR A 95 -9.54 -10.63 -2.70
N ILE A 96 -8.88 -11.74 -2.37
CA ILE A 96 -7.48 -11.99 -2.74
C ILE A 96 -7.45 -13.15 -3.72
N TYR A 97 -7.03 -12.87 -4.94
CA TYR A 97 -6.92 -13.85 -6.02
C TYR A 97 -5.50 -14.39 -6.05
N ILE A 98 -5.37 -15.71 -5.96
CA ILE A 98 -4.10 -16.43 -5.99
C ILE A 98 -4.09 -17.34 -7.21
N SER A 99 -3.09 -17.18 -8.08
CA SER A 99 -2.85 -18.08 -9.22
C SER A 99 -2.61 -19.50 -8.71
N ARG A 100 -3.38 -20.47 -9.22
CA ARG A 100 -3.16 -21.89 -8.94
C ARG A 100 -1.89 -22.42 -9.58
N ALA A 101 -1.52 -21.89 -10.75
CA ALA A 101 -0.33 -22.29 -11.48
C ALA A 101 0.95 -21.84 -10.77
N ASP A 102 0.94 -20.62 -10.22
CA ASP A 102 2.16 -19.96 -9.73
C ASP A 102 2.23 -19.83 -8.20
N CYS A 103 1.15 -20.15 -7.47
CA CYS A 103 1.06 -19.97 -6.02
C CYS A 103 1.40 -18.52 -5.59
N LYS A 104 0.86 -17.54 -6.32
CA LYS A 104 1.11 -16.11 -6.10
C LYS A 104 -0.17 -15.31 -6.11
N VAL A 105 -0.22 -14.31 -5.24
CA VAL A 105 -1.28 -13.29 -5.26
C VAL A 105 -1.15 -12.50 -6.57
N VAL A 106 -2.22 -12.49 -7.37
CA VAL A 106 -2.28 -11.78 -8.65
C VAL A 106 -3.16 -10.54 -8.59
N ARG A 107 -4.09 -10.48 -7.62
CA ARG A 107 -5.01 -9.36 -7.45
C ARG A 107 -5.53 -9.31 -6.03
N GLU A 108 -5.66 -8.10 -5.49
CA GLU A 108 -6.32 -7.83 -4.23
C GLU A 108 -7.38 -6.75 -4.44
N LEU A 109 -8.57 -6.98 -3.90
CA LEU A 109 -9.66 -6.00 -3.87
C LEU A 109 -10.05 -5.79 -2.41
N TRP A 110 -10.12 -4.52 -2.00
CA TRP A 110 -10.42 -4.11 -0.64
C TRP A 110 -11.54 -3.07 -0.70
N ASP A 111 -12.66 -3.35 -0.02
CA ASP A 111 -13.83 -2.47 0.10
C ASP A 111 -13.87 -1.78 1.47
#